data_AF-A0AAD9JC41-F1
#
_entry.id   AF-A0AAD9JC41-F1
#
_cell.length_a   1.000
_cell.length_b   1.000
_cell.length_c   1.000
_cell.angle_alpha   90.00
_cell.angle_beta   90.00
_cell.angle_gamma   90.00
#
_symmetry.space_group_name_H-M   'P 1'
#
loop_
_entity.id
_entity.type
_entity.pdbx_description
1 polymer ?
#
loop_
_entity_poly.entity_id
_entity_poly.type
_entity_poly.pdbx_seq_one_letter_code
_entity_poly.pdbx_strand_id
1 'polypeptide(L)' 'MMETDTPIYVNNTQIENVESYVYLRQRHSTRDKNKDKENQRRITAGWTAFAKHRDIFKGNIGTCLKRQIYNIAYFQQ' A
#
# COMPACT_ATOMS: atom_id res chain seq x y z
N MET A 1 27.95 8.90 -12.63
CA MET A 1 27.68 7.49 -13.00
C MET A 1 26.22 7.44 -13.36
N MET A 2 25.87 7.32 -14.65
CA MET A 2 24.46 7.29 -15.06
C MET A 2 23.96 5.86 -14.89
N GLU A 3 23.02 5.63 -13.97
CA GLU A 3 22.30 4.36 -13.89
C GLU A 3 21.53 4.19 -15.20
N THR A 4 21.75 3.07 -15.90
CA THR A 4 21.04 2.75 -17.14
C THR A 4 19.60 2.42 -16.81
N ASP A 5 18.70 3.38 -17.09
CA ASP A 5 17.28 3.32 -16.79
C ASP A 5 16.61 2.28 -17.70
N THR A 6 16.54 1.03 -17.24
CA THR A 6 15.92 -0.05 -17.99
C THR A 6 14.41 0.19 -17.98
N PRO A 7 13.74 0.33 -19.14
CA PRO A 7 12.33 0.67 -19.18
C PRO A 7 11.49 -0.44 -18.55
N ILE A 8 10.69 -0.07 -17.55
CA ILE A 8 9.77 -0.97 -16.85
C ILE A 8 8.41 -0.92 -17.55
N TYR A 9 7.86 -2.08 -17.88
CA TYR A 9 6.53 -2.22 -18.49
C TYR A 9 5.56 -2.92 -17.53
N VAL A 10 4.37 -2.35 -17.37
CA VAL A 10 3.25 -2.98 -16.67
C VAL A 10 2.06 -3.02 -17.62
N ASN A 11 1.52 -4.20 -17.90
CA ASN A 11 0.41 -4.40 -18.83
C ASN A 11 0.62 -3.68 -20.18
N ASN A 12 1.80 -3.87 -20.78
CA ASN A 12 2.23 -3.24 -22.04
C ASN A 12 2.32 -1.71 -22.00
N THR A 13 2.18 -1.09 -20.84
CA THR A 13 2.36 0.34 -20.63
C THR A 13 3.74 0.59 -20.04
N GLN A 14 4.55 1.41 -20.71
CA GLN A 14 5.83 1.84 -20.17
C GLN A 14 5.58 2.77 -18.99
N ILE A 15 6.17 2.46 -17.84
CA ILE A 15 6.07 3.31 -16.65
C ILE A 15 7.15 4.39 -16.75
N GLU A 16 6.73 5.64 -16.54
CA GLU A 16 7.62 6.79 -16.44
C GLU A 16 8.40 6.75 -15.12
N ASN A 17 9.72 6.98 -15.20
CA ASN A 17 10.54 7.16 -14.02
C ASN A 17 10.34 8.58 -13.46
N VAL A 18 9.74 8.68 -12.28
CA VAL A 18 9.43 9.96 -11.62
C VAL A 18 10.07 10.05 -10.23
N GLU A 19 10.51 11.25 -9.83
CA GLU A 19 11.11 11.50 -8.50
C GLU A 19 10.08 11.38 -7.36
N SER A 20 8.80 11.65 -7.65
CA SER A 20 7.71 11.43 -6.70
C SER A 20 6.38 11.18 -7.39
N TYR A 21 5.48 10.46 -6.72
CA TYR A 21 4.12 10.19 -7.19
C TYR A 21 3.13 10.28 -6.04
N VAL A 22 1.85 10.54 -6.36
CA VAL A 22 0.76 10.52 -5.38
C VAL A 22 -0.01 9.22 -5.53
N TYR A 23 -0.11 8.46 -4.45
CA TYR A 23 -0.92 7.23 -4.39
C TYR A 23 -1.84 7.31 -3.18
N LEU A 24 -3.14 7.13 -3.39
CA LEU A 24 -4.16 7.19 -2.33
C LEU A 24 -4.03 8.45 -1.43
N ARG A 25 -3.85 9.63 -2.06
CA ARG A 25 -3.65 10.93 -1.40
C ARG A 25 -2.36 11.07 -0.57
N GLN A 26 -1.46 10.11 -0.64
CA GLN A 26 -0.15 10.18 -0.01
C GLN A 26 0.92 10.41 -1.08
N ARG A 27 1.84 11.35 -0.83
CA ARG A 27 2.98 11.62 -1.72
C ARG A 27 4.12 10.67 -1.35
N HIS A 28 4.65 9.97 -2.33
CA HIS A 28 5.78 9.05 -2.19
C HIS A 28 6.94 9.55 -3.04
N SER A 29 8.13 9.68 -2.46
CA SER A 29 9.36 9.97 -3.21
C SER A 29 10.09 8.68 -3.53
N THR A 30 10.59 8.55 -4.76
CA THR A 30 11.47 7.44 -5.16
C THR A 30 12.88 7.57 -4.59
N ARG A 31 13.25 8.77 -4.15
CA ARG A 31 14.53 9.12 -3.52
C ARG A 31 14.61 8.72 -2.05
N ASP A 32 13.46 8.43 -1.43
CA ASP A 32 13.40 7.91 -0.07
C ASP A 32 13.96 6.48 -0.04
N LYS A 33 15.14 6.30 0.57
CA LYS A 33 15.76 4.98 0.83
C LYS A 33 14.93 4.11 1.77
N ASN A 34 13.83 4.64 2.31
CA ASN A 34 12.97 4.02 3.30
C ASN A 34 11.76 3.27 2.71
N LYS A 35 11.81 2.87 1.43
CA LYS A 35 10.73 2.05 0.83
C LYS A 35 10.45 0.79 1.66
N ASP A 36 11.49 0.16 2.20
CA ASP A 36 11.35 -1.00 3.08
C ASP A 36 10.67 -0.65 4.40
N LYS A 37 10.97 0.53 4.96
CA LYS A 37 10.31 1.02 6.19
C LYS A 37 8.83 1.32 5.95
N GLU A 38 8.47 1.91 4.81
CA GLU A 38 7.07 2.13 4.44
C GLU A 38 6.35 0.80 4.20
N ASN A 39 6.97 -0.14 3.48
CA ASN A 39 6.42 -1.49 3.30
C ASN A 39 6.17 -2.18 4.64
N GLN A 40 7.17 -2.14 5.53
CA GLN A 40 7.06 -2.72 6.87
C GLN A 40 5.95 -2.03 7.68
N ARG A 41 5.84 -0.70 7.61
CA ARG A 41 4.77 0.05 8.25
C ARG A 41 3.39 -0.39 7.75
N ARG A 42 3.22 -0.58 6.44
CA ARG A 42 1.96 -1.05 5.83
C ARG A 42 1.61 -2.47 6.26
N ILE A 43 2.60 -3.37 6.27
CA ILE A 43 2.42 -4.75 6.75
C ILE A 43 1.96 -4.74 8.20
N THR A 44 2.66 -4.01 9.08
CA THR A 44 2.30 -3.91 10.50
C THR A 44 0.93 -3.27 10.69
N ALA A 45 0.62 -2.15 10.04
CA ALA A 45 -0.68 -1.49 10.15
C ALA A 45 -1.83 -2.39 9.67
N GLY A 46 -1.62 -3.15 8.59
CA GLY A 46 -2.58 -4.13 8.07
C GLY A 46 -2.85 -5.27 9.04
N TRP A 47 -1.79 -5.85 9.61
CA TRP A 47 -1.92 -6.87 10.66
C TRP A 47 -2.63 -6.35 11.90
N THR A 48 -2.31 -5.12 12.35
CA THR A 48 -2.97 -4.49 13.50
C THR A 48 -4.47 -4.26 13.23
N ALA A 49 -4.83 -3.73 12.06
CA ALA A 49 -6.22 -3.51 11.68
C ALA A 49 -7.02 -4.82 11.65
N PHE A 50 -6.43 -5.89 11.08
CA PHE A 50 -7.02 -7.23 11.08
C PHE A 50 -7.17 -7.80 12.48
N ALA A 51 -6.11 -7.76 13.31
CA ALA A 51 -6.11 -8.31 14.66
C ALA A 51 -7.20 -7.67 15.53
N LYS A 52 -7.37 -6.33 15.42
CA LYS A 52 -8.38 -5.57 16.16
C LYS A 52 -9.83 -5.99 15.85
N HIS A 53 -10.10 -6.46 14.63
CA HIS A 53 -11.45 -6.83 14.18
C HIS A 53 -11.53 -8.29 13.74
N ARG A 54 -10.63 -9.13 14.26
CA ARG A 54 -10.45 -10.52 13.82
C ARG A 54 -11.75 -11.32 13.86
N ASP A 55 -12.56 -11.12 14.88
CA ASP A 55 -13.79 -11.88 15.09
C ASP A 55 -14.87 -11.50 14.05
N ILE A 56 -14.89 -10.23 13.63
CA ILE A 56 -15.74 -9.74 12.54
C ILE A 56 -15.25 -10.32 11.20
N PHE A 57 -13.93 -10.33 10.95
CA PHE A 57 -13.35 -10.87 9.72
C PHE A 57 -13.52 -12.38 9.59
N LYS A 58 -13.48 -13.12 10.71
CA LYS A 58 -13.76 -14.56 10.77
C LYS A 58 -15.25 -14.88 10.69
N GLY A 59 -16.12 -13.92 10.98
CA GLY A 59 -17.57 -14.07 10.90
C GLY A 59 -18.10 -14.23 9.47
N ASN A 60 -19.36 -14.68 9.40
CA ASN A 60 -20.11 -14.82 8.16
C ASN A 60 -20.69 -13.47 7.71
N ILE A 61 -19.81 -12.55 7.31
CA ILE A 61 -20.17 -11.25 6.74
C ILE A 61 -19.74 -11.20 5.28
N GLY A 62 -20.49 -10.47 4.44
CA GLY A 62 -20.16 -10.32 3.03
C GLY A 62 -18.81 -9.61 2.80
N THR A 63 -18.08 -10.02 1.77
CA THR A 63 -16.73 -9.52 1.45
C THR A 63 -16.69 -8.00 1.26
N CYS A 64 -17.75 -7.40 0.72
CA CYS A 64 -17.85 -5.94 0.55
C CYS A 64 -17.79 -5.20 1.91
N LEU A 65 -18.48 -5.74 2.92
CA LEU A 65 -18.51 -5.19 4.27
C LEU A 65 -17.16 -5.37 4.98
N LYS A 66 -16.52 -6.54 4.82
CA LYS A 66 -15.15 -6.78 5.31
C LYS A 66 -14.19 -5.73 4.76
N ARG A 67 -14.26 -5.45 3.46
CA ARG A 67 -13.43 -4.43 2.80
C ARG A 67 -13.64 -3.03 3.39
N GLN A 68 -14.89 -2.63 3.62
CA GLN A 68 -15.19 -1.33 4.21
C GLN A 68 -14.60 -1.20 5.62
N ILE A 69 -14.80 -2.22 6.47
CA ILE A 69 -14.26 -2.24 7.84
C ILE A 69 -12.74 -2.19 7.83
N TYR A 70 -12.09 -2.97 6.96
CA TYR A 70 -10.64 -2.97 6.83
C TYR A 70 -10.11 -1.58 6.42
N ASN A 71 -10.72 -0.96 5.42
CA ASN A 71 -10.32 0.37 4.97
C ASN A 71 -10.47 1.41 6.10
N ILE A 72 -11.59 1.42 6.82
CA ILE A 72 -11.80 2.32 7.96
C ILE A 72 -10.73 2.09 9.03
N ALA A 73 -10.45 0.83 9.38
CA ALA A 73 -9.48 0.48 10.42
C ALA A 73 -8.01 0.77 10.02
N TYR A 74 -7.71 0.78 8.72
CA TYR A 74 -6.38 1.06 8.20
C TYR A 74 -6.08 2.56 8.11
N PHE A 75 -7.07 3.39 7.77
CA PHE A 75 -6.89 4.84 7.57
C PHE A 75 -7.08 5.69 8.85
N GLN A 76 -7.36 5.09 10.00
CA GLN A 76 -7.50 5.80 11.29
C GLN A 76 -6.32 5.58 12.26
N GLN A 77 -5.21 5.01 11.78
CA GLN A 77 -3.93 4.92 12.51
C GLN A 77 -2.98 6.03 12.04
#